data_AF-A0A2M7P626-F1
#
_entry.id   AF-A0A2M7P626-F1
#
_cell.length_a   1.000
_cell.length_b   1.000
_cell.length_c   1.000
_cell.angle_alpha   90.00
_cell.angle_beta   90.00
_cell.angle_gamma   90.00
#
_symmetry.space_group_name_H-M   'P 1'
#
loop_
_entity.id
_entity.type
_entity.pdbx_description
1 polymer ?
#
loop_
_entity_poly.entity_id
_entity_poly.type
_entity_poly.pdbx_seq_one_letter_code
_entity_poly.pdbx_strand_id
1 'polypeptide(L)'
;MVGRYPALPGRQRPDQRGNHAGAAQGRAAPEDQESLWMVSNNEKRTIRRNLVIALAAMMLASGCVPLKIIAPPPAPPARRPAPAPAPAPIPKPAPAPAPAPAPAPVPAPTPPPIPAPAPTLPPAKATGPAASLIESGRRQLAAGHPDQAGTTLERAMRIDPRNPVVWYTMARVQYDQGNFAKAVQFCLKTNTLLPPASPLHRANWELLADAYQNLGQTDKAREARDQAARDNNSVVRKARQPSASCRRL
;
A
#
# COMPACT_ATOMS: atom_id res chain seq x y z
N MET A 1 30.19 -42.13 64.53
CA MET A 1 28.73 -42.30 64.52
C MET A 1 28.35 -42.98 63.21
N VAL A 2 28.12 -44.29 63.25
CA VAL A 2 27.90 -45.13 62.05
C VAL A 2 26.39 -45.34 61.90
N GLY A 3 25.79 -44.67 60.92
CA GLY A 3 24.38 -44.82 60.55
C GLY A 3 24.21 -45.87 59.46
N ARG A 4 23.49 -46.93 59.80
CA ARG A 4 23.27 -48.17 59.05
C ARG A 4 21.99 -48.02 58.19
N TYR A 5 22.07 -48.23 56.89
CA TYR A 5 20.90 -48.41 56.01
C TYR A 5 20.20 -49.75 56.32
N PRO A 6 18.90 -49.85 56.01
CA PRO A 6 18.50 -51.00 55.20
C PRO A 6 17.58 -50.62 54.01
N ALA A 7 17.76 -51.39 52.95
CA ALA A 7 16.99 -51.39 51.70
C ALA A 7 15.79 -52.35 51.75
N LEU A 8 15.03 -52.35 50.64
CA LEU A 8 14.10 -53.37 50.07
C LEU A 8 12.59 -53.02 50.16
N PRO A 9 11.72 -53.60 49.30
CA PRO A 9 11.88 -54.10 47.92
C PRO A 9 10.80 -53.59 46.94
N GLY A 10 11.02 -53.76 45.63
CA GLY A 10 10.05 -53.46 44.58
C GLY A 10 9.01 -54.56 44.32
N ARG A 11 7.88 -54.21 43.68
CA ARG A 11 7.04 -55.11 42.88
C ARG A 11 6.18 -54.34 41.83
N GLN A 12 6.52 -54.62 40.57
CA GLN A 12 5.69 -54.93 39.39
C GLN A 12 4.26 -54.36 39.18
N ARG A 13 4.06 -53.83 37.96
CA ARG A 13 2.78 -53.64 37.23
C ARG A 13 2.10 -55.00 36.92
N PRO A 14 0.78 -55.07 36.67
CA PRO A 14 0.12 -54.74 35.37
C PRO A 14 -1.27 -54.06 35.60
N ASP A 15 -2.14 -53.64 34.68
CA ASP A 15 -2.30 -53.80 33.24
C ASP A 15 -3.24 -52.69 32.69
N GLN A 16 -3.07 -52.45 31.39
CA GLN A 16 -3.98 -51.92 30.38
C GLN A 16 -5.47 -51.68 30.73
N ARG A 17 -5.99 -50.49 30.36
CA ARG A 17 -7.08 -50.27 29.37
C ARG A 17 -7.65 -48.86 29.49
N GLY A 18 -7.64 -48.12 28.40
CA GLY A 18 -8.27 -46.80 28.33
C GLY A 18 -8.06 -46.13 26.98
N ASN A 19 -8.77 -46.64 25.97
CA ASN A 19 -8.95 -46.07 24.65
C ASN A 19 -9.09 -44.54 24.66
N HIS A 20 -8.18 -43.83 23.99
CA HIS A 20 -8.55 -42.65 23.22
C HIS A 20 -7.79 -42.67 21.90
N ALA A 21 -8.46 -43.23 20.89
CA ALA A 21 -8.21 -42.93 19.50
C ALA A 21 -8.40 -41.42 19.29
N GLY A 22 -7.32 -40.74 18.92
CA GLY A 22 -7.30 -39.32 18.55
C GLY A 22 -6.27 -39.16 17.45
N ALA A 23 -6.77 -39.10 16.22
CA ALA A 23 -6.01 -39.07 14.98
C ALA A 23 -4.82 -38.09 15.01
N ALA A 24 -3.62 -38.63 14.88
CA ALA A 24 -2.45 -37.90 14.44
C ALA A 24 -2.60 -37.59 12.95
N GLN A 25 -3.26 -36.49 12.63
CA GLN A 25 -3.12 -35.85 11.32
C GLN A 25 -1.94 -34.89 11.42
N GLY A 26 -0.87 -35.23 10.72
CA GLY A 26 0.32 -34.41 10.55
C GLY A 26 -0.07 -33.04 10.02
N ARG A 27 0.12 -32.02 10.86
CA ARG A 27 0.19 -30.62 10.44
C ARG A 27 1.43 -30.49 9.57
N ALA A 28 1.22 -30.49 8.26
CA ALA A 28 2.18 -29.94 7.32
C ALA A 28 2.46 -28.47 7.74
N ALA A 29 3.74 -28.17 7.93
CA ALA A 29 4.23 -26.82 8.16
C ALA A 29 3.88 -25.93 6.95
N PRO A 30 3.47 -24.66 7.13
CA PRO A 30 3.37 -23.70 6.05
C PRO A 30 4.70 -22.93 5.96
N GLU A 31 5.77 -23.56 5.46
CA GLU A 31 7.07 -22.88 5.27
C GLU A 31 7.40 -22.59 3.79
N ASP A 32 6.49 -22.90 2.85
CA ASP A 32 6.83 -22.88 1.42
C ASP A 32 6.00 -21.89 0.58
N GLN A 33 5.09 -21.11 1.21
CA GLN A 33 4.27 -20.13 0.47
C GLN A 33 4.96 -18.79 0.21
N GLU A 34 5.99 -18.41 1.00
CA GLU A 34 6.65 -17.11 0.86
C GLU A 34 7.61 -17.03 -0.34
N SER A 35 8.17 -18.17 -0.78
CA SER A 35 9.09 -18.24 -1.93
C SER A 35 8.37 -18.26 -3.28
N LEU A 36 7.12 -18.73 -3.32
CA LEU A 36 6.33 -18.89 -4.55
C LEU A 36 5.75 -17.57 -5.09
N TRP A 37 5.48 -16.55 -4.25
CA TRP A 37 4.89 -15.29 -4.73
C TRP A 37 5.92 -14.25 -5.20
N MET A 38 7.17 -14.30 -4.71
CA MET A 38 8.25 -13.40 -5.18
C MET A 38 8.71 -13.74 -6.61
N VAL A 39 8.71 -15.02 -7.01
CA VAL A 39 9.08 -15.44 -8.38
C VAL A 39 7.97 -15.10 -9.38
N SER A 40 6.70 -15.28 -9.02
CA SER A 40 5.55 -15.00 -9.90
C SER A 40 5.42 -13.54 -10.32
N ASN A 41 5.84 -12.60 -9.47
CA ASN A 41 5.78 -11.16 -9.80
C ASN A 41 6.93 -10.70 -10.71
N ASN A 42 8.06 -11.40 -10.73
CA ASN A 42 9.17 -11.09 -11.63
C ASN A 42 8.96 -11.70 -13.03
N GLU A 43 8.35 -12.89 -13.12
CA GLU A 43 7.94 -13.49 -14.39
C GLU A 43 6.89 -12.61 -15.11
N LYS A 44 5.90 -12.10 -14.38
CA LYS A 44 4.88 -11.18 -14.94
C LYS A 44 5.46 -9.86 -15.44
N ARG A 45 6.53 -9.34 -14.81
CA ARG A 45 7.25 -8.14 -15.29
C ARG A 45 8.07 -8.43 -16.54
N THR A 46 8.71 -9.59 -16.62
CA THR A 46 9.51 -9.99 -17.79
C THR A 46 8.63 -10.24 -19.02
N ILE A 47 7.47 -10.90 -18.85
CA ILE A 47 6.51 -11.12 -19.93
C ILE A 47 5.95 -9.80 -20.47
N ARG A 48 5.55 -8.86 -19.59
CA ARG A 48 5.06 -7.54 -20.00
C ARG A 48 6.12 -6.71 -20.71
N ARG A 49 7.38 -6.76 -20.25
CA ARG A 49 8.48 -6.03 -20.87
C ARG A 49 8.83 -6.60 -22.26
N ASN A 50 8.84 -7.93 -22.42
CA ASN A 50 9.11 -8.56 -23.71
C ASN A 50 7.95 -8.37 -24.72
N LEU A 51 6.69 -8.35 -24.24
CA LEU A 51 5.52 -8.04 -25.08
C LEU A 51 5.57 -6.62 -25.65
N VAL A 52 5.96 -5.63 -24.83
CA VAL A 52 6.11 -4.23 -25.27
C VAL A 52 7.25 -4.09 -26.30
N ILE A 53 8.38 -4.78 -26.10
CA ILE A 53 9.49 -4.77 -27.05
C ILE A 53 9.09 -5.43 -28.39
N ALA A 54 8.35 -6.54 -28.36
CA ALA A 54 7.87 -7.21 -29.57
C ALA A 54 6.85 -6.37 -30.36
N LEU A 55 5.93 -5.68 -29.68
CA LEU A 55 4.96 -4.79 -30.33
C LEU A 55 5.63 -3.53 -30.93
N ALA A 56 6.66 -2.99 -30.27
CA ALA A 56 7.44 -1.86 -30.81
C ALA A 56 8.25 -2.24 -32.06
N ALA A 57 8.77 -3.47 -32.13
CA ALA A 57 9.48 -3.97 -33.31
C ALA A 57 8.54 -4.19 -34.52
N MET A 58 7.28 -4.53 -34.28
CA MET A 58 6.28 -4.75 -35.35
C MET A 58 5.80 -3.44 -36.01
N MET A 59 5.88 -2.30 -35.33
CA MET A 59 5.48 -0.99 -35.88
C MET A 59 6.55 -0.32 -36.77
N LEU A 60 7.79 -0.80 -36.76
CA LEU A 60 8.88 -0.22 -37.55
C LEU A 60 9.06 -0.85 -38.95
N ALA A 61 8.18 -1.78 -39.34
CA ALA A 61 8.28 -2.52 -40.61
C ALA A 61 7.29 -2.08 -41.70
N SER A 62 6.53 -0.99 -41.52
CA SER A 62 5.60 -0.52 -42.56
C SER A 62 6.31 0.48 -43.50
N GLY A 63 6.99 -0.06 -44.50
CA GLY A 63 7.73 0.69 -45.52
C GLY A 63 6.85 1.61 -46.36
N CYS A 64 7.43 2.77 -46.71
CA CYS A 64 6.88 3.74 -47.66
C CYS A 64 6.74 3.12 -49.06
N VAL A 65 5.52 3.18 -49.61
CA VAL A 65 5.26 2.92 -51.04
C VAL A 65 5.45 4.25 -51.81
N PRO A 66 6.25 4.32 -52.88
CA PRO A 66 6.33 5.53 -53.69
C PRO A 66 5.13 5.63 -54.64
N LEU A 67 4.31 6.68 -54.49
CA LEU A 67 3.23 7.00 -55.44
C LEU A 67 3.81 7.60 -56.73
N LYS A 68 3.57 6.92 -57.85
CA LYS A 68 3.87 7.40 -59.21
C LYS A 68 2.81 8.44 -59.61
N ILE A 69 3.22 9.70 -59.76
CA ILE A 69 2.36 10.79 -60.25
C ILE A 69 2.17 10.60 -61.76
N ILE A 70 0.93 10.35 -62.18
CA ILE A 70 0.49 10.34 -63.58
C ILE A 70 -0.15 11.70 -63.85
N ALA A 71 0.34 12.41 -64.87
CA ALA A 71 -0.21 13.69 -65.29
C ALA A 71 -1.59 13.51 -65.97
N PRO A 72 -2.59 14.37 -65.68
CA PRO A 72 -3.88 14.32 -66.37
C PRO A 72 -3.78 14.93 -67.79
N PRO A 73 -4.61 14.45 -68.75
CA PRO A 73 -4.61 14.95 -70.13
C PRO A 73 -5.23 16.36 -70.26
N PRO A 74 -4.93 17.10 -71.34
CA PRO A 74 -5.45 18.45 -71.56
C PRO A 74 -6.94 18.47 -71.94
N ALA A 75 -7.66 19.45 -71.41
CA ALA A 75 -9.10 19.67 -71.63
C ALA A 75 -9.43 20.27 -73.02
N PRO A 76 -10.62 19.99 -73.59
CA PRO A 76 -11.07 20.51 -74.88
C PRO A 76 -11.48 21.99 -74.85
N PRO A 77 -11.54 22.69 -76.01
CA PRO A 77 -11.80 24.12 -76.06
C PRO A 77 -13.25 24.48 -75.71
N ALA A 78 -13.39 25.60 -74.99
CA ALA A 78 -14.64 26.13 -74.45
C ALA A 78 -15.65 26.52 -75.55
N ARG A 79 -16.92 26.16 -75.34
CA ARG A 79 -18.05 26.73 -76.11
C ARG A 79 -18.44 28.08 -75.51
N ARG A 80 -18.80 29.02 -76.40
CA ARG A 80 -19.25 30.38 -76.07
C ARG A 80 -20.53 30.35 -75.21
N PRO A 81 -20.63 31.09 -74.10
CA PRO A 81 -21.88 31.19 -73.34
C PRO A 81 -22.92 32.04 -74.10
N ALA A 82 -24.19 31.63 -74.03
CA ALA A 82 -25.34 32.43 -74.43
C ALA A 82 -25.53 33.64 -73.47
N PRO A 83 -26.17 34.74 -73.90
CA PRO A 83 -26.39 35.90 -73.04
C PRO A 83 -27.34 35.56 -71.88
N ALA A 84 -26.96 35.98 -70.67
CA ALA A 84 -27.68 35.69 -69.42
C ALA A 84 -28.96 36.54 -69.28
N PRO A 85 -30.04 36.00 -68.68
CA PRO A 85 -31.25 36.76 -68.36
C PRO A 85 -31.01 37.76 -67.22
N ALA A 86 -31.81 38.82 -67.20
CA ALA A 86 -31.70 39.94 -66.26
C ALA A 86 -31.81 39.48 -64.78
N PRO A 87 -31.08 40.13 -63.84
CA PRO A 87 -31.06 39.73 -62.45
C PRO A 87 -32.38 40.03 -61.73
N ALA A 88 -32.85 39.07 -60.94
CA ALA A 88 -33.98 39.24 -60.03
C ALA A 88 -33.62 40.18 -58.85
N PRO A 89 -34.59 40.90 -58.26
CA PRO A 89 -34.33 41.82 -57.15
C PRO A 89 -33.83 41.06 -55.91
N ILE A 90 -32.77 41.61 -55.30
CA ILE A 90 -32.08 41.04 -54.13
C ILE A 90 -32.97 41.19 -52.89
N PRO A 91 -33.26 40.11 -52.14
CA PRO A 91 -34.00 40.21 -50.88
C PRO A 91 -33.18 40.93 -49.79
N LYS A 92 -33.89 41.73 -48.99
CA LYS A 92 -33.34 42.55 -47.90
C LYS A 92 -32.59 41.66 -46.87
N PRO A 93 -31.39 42.04 -46.40
CA PRO A 93 -30.64 41.22 -45.44
C PRO A 93 -31.41 41.01 -44.14
N ALA A 94 -31.48 39.76 -43.68
CA ALA A 94 -32.00 39.41 -42.37
C ALA A 94 -31.05 39.96 -41.26
N PRO A 95 -31.58 40.40 -40.11
CA PRO A 95 -30.75 40.90 -39.02
C PRO A 95 -29.84 39.79 -38.48
N ALA A 96 -28.59 40.15 -38.19
CA ALA A 96 -27.58 39.23 -37.68
C ALA A 96 -27.99 38.63 -36.31
N PRO A 97 -27.73 37.33 -36.06
CA PRO A 97 -28.00 36.72 -34.76
C PRO A 97 -27.16 37.38 -33.67
N ALA A 98 -27.77 37.58 -32.50
CA ALA A 98 -27.11 38.13 -31.32
C ALA A 98 -25.91 37.27 -30.90
N PRO A 99 -24.81 37.86 -30.40
CA PRO A 99 -23.63 37.11 -29.97
C PRO A 99 -23.97 36.15 -28.82
N ALA A 100 -23.50 34.91 -28.93
CA ALA A 100 -23.65 33.89 -27.90
C ALA A 100 -22.97 34.33 -26.59
N PRO A 101 -23.53 34.00 -25.42
CA PRO A 101 -22.93 34.34 -24.13
C PRO A 101 -21.55 33.68 -23.99
N ALA A 102 -20.60 34.43 -23.42
CA ALA A 102 -19.24 33.95 -23.18
C ALA A 102 -19.23 32.70 -22.26
N PRO A 103 -18.34 31.73 -22.50
CA PRO A 103 -18.22 30.55 -21.66
C PRO A 103 -17.86 30.94 -20.23
N ALA A 104 -18.53 30.34 -19.26
CA ALA A 104 -18.26 30.53 -17.84
C ALA A 104 -16.79 30.18 -17.52
N PRO A 105 -16.15 30.88 -16.57
CA PRO A 105 -14.76 30.61 -16.19
C PRO A 105 -14.62 29.17 -15.70
N VAL A 106 -13.65 28.45 -16.28
CA VAL A 106 -13.28 27.10 -15.84
C VAL A 106 -12.76 27.21 -14.39
N PRO A 107 -13.26 26.39 -13.44
CA PRO A 107 -12.78 26.43 -12.07
C PRO A 107 -11.28 26.14 -12.02
N ALA A 108 -10.56 26.93 -11.23
CA ALA A 108 -9.12 26.77 -11.04
C ALA A 108 -8.79 25.35 -10.54
N PRO A 109 -7.63 24.78 -10.93
CA PRO A 109 -7.21 23.47 -10.45
C PRO A 109 -7.17 23.48 -8.91
N THR A 110 -7.84 22.50 -8.32
CA THR A 110 -7.83 22.29 -6.87
C THR A 110 -6.37 22.06 -6.45
N PRO A 111 -5.85 22.78 -5.43
CA PRO A 111 -4.48 22.57 -4.96
C PRO A 111 -4.30 21.10 -4.52
N PRO A 112 -3.09 20.52 -4.67
CA PRO A 112 -2.82 19.17 -4.20
C PRO A 112 -3.17 19.07 -2.70
N PRO A 113 -3.72 17.93 -2.24
CA PRO A 113 -4.08 17.77 -0.84
C PRO A 113 -2.85 18.04 0.03
N ILE A 114 -2.98 18.97 0.96
CA ILE A 114 -1.98 19.26 1.98
C ILE A 114 -1.67 17.93 2.69
N PRO A 115 -0.39 17.56 2.88
CA PRO A 115 -0.04 16.35 3.63
C PRO A 115 -0.75 16.38 4.98
N ALA A 116 -1.59 15.38 5.25
CA ALA A 116 -2.27 15.27 6.53
C ALA A 116 -1.20 15.31 7.64
N PRO A 117 -1.42 16.09 8.73
CA PRO A 117 -0.50 16.12 9.85
C PRO A 117 -0.26 14.69 10.34
N ALA A 118 1.01 14.30 10.46
CA ALA A 118 1.38 12.97 10.91
C ALA A 118 0.63 12.62 12.21
N PRO A 119 0.05 11.41 12.33
CA PRO A 119 -0.81 11.06 13.46
C PRO A 119 -0.11 11.24 14.81
N THR A 120 -0.63 12.16 15.63
CA THR A 120 -0.16 12.46 16.99
C THR A 120 -0.88 11.57 18.00
N LEU A 121 -0.49 10.30 18.04
CA LEU A 121 -0.53 9.50 19.27
C LEU A 121 0.91 9.29 19.74
N PRO A 122 1.21 9.42 21.05
CA PRO A 122 2.56 9.18 21.53
C PRO A 122 2.93 7.73 21.16
N PRO A 123 3.94 7.52 20.30
CA PRO A 123 4.29 6.18 19.87
C PRO A 123 4.73 5.39 21.11
N ALA A 124 4.37 4.11 21.14
CA ALA A 124 4.79 3.20 22.21
C ALA A 124 6.27 3.40 22.55
N LYS A 125 6.60 3.50 23.84
CA LYS A 125 7.99 3.66 24.29
C LYS A 125 8.84 2.55 23.69
N ALA A 126 9.96 2.93 23.07
CA ALA A 126 10.94 1.98 22.60
C ALA A 126 11.59 1.30 23.81
N THR A 127 11.56 -0.03 23.85
CA THR A 127 12.22 -0.85 24.87
C THR A 127 13.21 -1.80 24.22
N GLY A 128 14.11 -2.39 25.02
CA GLY A 128 15.07 -3.38 24.55
C GLY A 128 16.40 -2.81 24.04
N PRO A 129 17.29 -3.68 23.51
CA PRO A 129 18.68 -3.34 23.19
C PRO A 129 18.83 -2.23 22.12
N ALA A 130 17.83 -2.07 21.26
CA ALA A 130 17.83 -1.05 20.21
C ALA A 130 17.13 0.27 20.60
N ALA A 131 16.66 0.41 21.84
CA ALA A 131 15.80 1.53 22.25
C ALA A 131 16.41 2.92 21.97
N SER A 132 17.71 3.11 22.25
CA SER A 132 18.40 4.38 22.02
C SER A 132 18.48 4.75 20.54
N LEU A 133 18.71 3.77 19.65
CA LEU A 133 18.75 3.97 18.21
C LEU A 133 17.36 4.29 17.66
N ILE A 134 16.32 3.61 18.14
CA ILE A 134 14.93 3.90 17.77
C ILE A 134 14.59 5.34 18.12
N GLU A 135 14.94 5.77 19.34
CA GLU A 135 14.66 7.13 19.79
C GLU A 135 15.47 8.17 19.03
N SER A 136 16.71 7.87 18.66
CA SER A 136 17.50 8.70 17.75
C SER A 136 16.86 8.83 16.37
N GLY A 137 16.39 7.73 15.79
CA GLY A 137 15.67 7.73 14.51
C GLY A 137 14.37 8.55 14.56
N ARG A 138 13.62 8.48 15.66
CA ARG A 138 12.42 9.32 15.88
C ARG A 138 12.74 10.80 15.97
N ARG A 139 13.84 11.18 16.65
CA ARG A 139 14.29 12.58 16.69
C ARG A 139 14.71 13.08 15.30
N GLN A 140 15.39 12.25 14.51
CA GLN A 140 15.75 12.58 13.12
C GLN A 140 14.51 12.77 12.24
N LEU A 141 13.49 11.92 12.39
CA LEU A 141 12.19 12.12 11.74
C LEU A 141 11.52 13.43 12.16
N ALA A 142 11.49 13.74 13.46
CA ALA A 142 10.94 14.99 13.96
C ALA A 142 11.70 16.22 13.46
N ALA A 143 13.00 16.06 13.15
CA ALA A 143 13.83 17.09 12.54
C ALA A 143 13.71 17.16 11.00
N GLY A 144 12.88 16.32 10.37
CA GLY A 144 12.71 16.30 8.91
C GLY A 144 13.87 15.64 8.16
N HIS A 145 14.63 14.75 8.81
CA HIS A 145 15.76 14.03 8.21
C HIS A 145 15.46 12.53 8.06
N PRO A 146 14.56 12.12 7.13
CA PRO A 146 14.16 10.72 6.99
C PRO A 146 15.30 9.81 6.52
N ASP A 147 16.26 10.31 5.73
CA ASP A 147 17.38 9.49 5.25
C ASP A 147 18.35 9.11 6.39
N GLN A 148 18.62 10.05 7.30
CA GLN A 148 19.40 9.79 8.51
C GLN A 148 18.67 8.83 9.45
N ALA A 149 17.35 9.00 9.59
CA ALA A 149 16.50 8.11 10.36
C ALA A 149 16.53 6.68 9.81
N GLY A 150 16.45 6.51 8.48
CA GLY A 150 16.57 5.21 7.82
C GLY A 150 17.86 4.49 8.19
N THR A 151 19.00 5.16 8.03
CA THR A 151 20.32 4.58 8.37
C THR A 151 20.41 4.17 9.85
N THR A 152 19.90 5.01 10.75
CA THR A 152 19.89 4.72 12.19
C THR A 152 19.00 3.53 12.52
N LEU A 153 17.83 3.42 11.89
CA LEU A 153 16.87 2.35 12.12
C LEU A 153 17.28 1.03 11.47
N GLU A 154 18.00 1.03 10.36
CA GLU A 154 18.61 -0.19 9.79
C GLU A 154 19.59 -0.85 10.76
N ARG A 155 20.37 -0.03 11.49
CA ARG A 155 21.21 -0.52 12.59
C ARG A 155 20.37 -1.09 13.73
N ALA A 156 19.27 -0.41 14.09
CA ALA A 156 18.35 -0.89 15.12
C ALA A 156 17.74 -2.25 14.75
N MET A 157 17.33 -2.46 13.49
CA MET A 157 16.78 -3.73 13.01
C MET A 157 17.76 -4.88 13.06
N ARG A 158 19.05 -4.62 12.82
CA ARG A 158 20.10 -5.64 12.95
C ARG A 158 20.32 -6.08 14.39
N ILE A 159 20.12 -5.16 15.35
CA ILE A 159 20.29 -5.43 16.78
C ILE A 159 19.05 -6.12 17.36
N ASP A 160 17.86 -5.63 17.01
CA ASP A 160 16.61 -6.15 17.54
C ASP A 160 15.58 -6.35 16.40
N PRO A 161 15.70 -7.43 15.62
CA PRO A 161 14.86 -7.66 14.44
C PRO A 161 13.40 -7.99 14.76
N ARG A 162 13.08 -8.33 16.02
CA ARG A 162 11.72 -8.71 16.43
C ARG A 162 10.96 -7.59 17.11
N ASN A 163 11.58 -6.42 17.28
CA ASN A 163 10.95 -5.29 17.94
C ASN A 163 9.98 -4.54 17.02
N PRO A 164 8.66 -4.59 17.27
CA PRO A 164 7.67 -3.99 16.38
C PRO A 164 7.84 -2.47 16.25
N VAL A 165 8.39 -1.81 17.28
CA VAL A 165 8.57 -0.35 17.27
C VAL A 165 9.58 0.08 16.18
N VAL A 166 10.62 -0.73 15.94
CA VAL A 166 11.61 -0.46 14.89
C VAL A 166 10.96 -0.50 13.51
N TRP A 167 10.16 -1.55 13.24
CA TRP A 167 9.46 -1.74 11.97
C TRP A 167 8.45 -0.62 11.69
N TYR A 168 7.66 -0.23 12.70
CA TYR A 168 6.75 0.91 12.60
C TYR A 168 7.49 2.22 12.33
N THR A 169 8.61 2.46 13.03
CA THR A 169 9.37 3.70 12.84
C THR A 169 9.99 3.75 11.45
N MET A 170 10.43 2.62 10.90
CA MET A 170 10.86 2.54 9.49
C MET A 170 9.70 2.72 8.51
N ALA A 171 8.51 2.23 8.84
CA ALA A 171 7.32 2.50 8.02
C ALA A 171 7.08 4.01 7.89
N ARG A 172 7.25 4.77 8.98
CA ARG A 172 7.19 6.24 8.95
C ARG A 172 8.27 6.87 8.09
N VAL A 173 9.53 6.41 8.20
CA VAL A 173 10.61 6.87 7.30
C VAL A 173 10.22 6.70 5.83
N GLN A 174 9.71 5.53 5.47
CA GLN A 174 9.31 5.25 4.10
C GLN A 174 8.10 6.08 3.66
N TYR A 175 7.15 6.32 4.57
CA TYR A 175 6.01 7.18 4.30
C TYR A 175 6.45 8.63 4.04
N ASP A 176 7.34 9.18 4.86
CA ASP A 176 7.87 10.53 4.73
C ASP A 176 8.74 10.70 3.46
N GLN A 177 9.35 9.62 2.98
CA GLN A 177 10.05 9.56 1.68
C GLN A 177 9.10 9.40 0.47
N GLY A 178 7.79 9.31 0.67
CA GLY A 178 6.81 9.06 -0.39
C GLY A 178 6.78 7.61 -0.90
N ASN A 179 7.54 6.71 -0.28
CA ASN A 179 7.60 5.29 -0.62
C ASN A 179 6.44 4.52 0.01
N PHE A 180 5.20 4.89 -0.31
CA PHE A 180 3.99 4.34 0.33
C PHE A 180 3.87 2.82 0.20
N ALA A 181 4.28 2.24 -0.93
CA ALA A 181 4.27 0.80 -1.13
C ALA A 181 5.20 0.06 -0.15
N LYS A 182 6.37 0.64 0.18
CA LYS A 182 7.27 0.09 1.19
C LYS A 182 6.71 0.29 2.59
N ALA A 183 6.16 1.48 2.88
CA ALA A 183 5.54 1.78 4.17
C ALA A 183 4.47 0.74 4.54
N VAL A 184 3.62 0.36 3.57
CA VAL A 184 2.64 -0.73 3.74
C VAL A 184 3.30 -2.03 4.20
N GLN A 185 4.39 -2.46 3.56
CA GLN A 185 5.08 -3.71 3.93
C GLN A 185 5.62 -3.65 5.35
N PHE A 186 6.21 -2.52 5.75
CA PHE A 186 6.70 -2.32 7.11
C PHE A 186 5.56 -2.33 8.13
N CYS A 187 4.42 -1.71 7.84
CA CYS A 187 3.24 -1.76 8.70
C CYS A 187 2.67 -3.18 8.84
N LEU A 188 2.60 -3.94 7.73
CA LEU A 188 2.16 -5.34 7.76
C LEU A 188 3.10 -6.19 8.61
N LYS A 189 4.42 -6.00 8.45
CA LYS A 189 5.42 -6.68 9.29
C LYS A 189 5.24 -6.32 10.76
N THR A 190 4.98 -5.04 11.06
CA THR A 190 4.71 -4.56 12.42
C THR A 190 3.49 -5.30 13.02
N ASN A 191 2.41 -5.48 12.27
CA ASN A 191 1.23 -6.23 12.75
C ASN A 191 1.56 -7.68 13.14
N THR A 192 2.49 -8.34 12.44
CA THR A 192 2.91 -9.71 12.80
C THR A 192 3.71 -9.80 14.11
N LEU A 193 4.31 -8.69 14.53
CA LEU A 193 5.19 -8.62 15.70
C LEU A 193 4.52 -7.98 16.91
N LEU A 194 3.38 -7.32 16.70
CA LEU A 194 2.70 -6.57 17.75
C LEU A 194 1.96 -7.50 18.72
N PRO A 195 2.17 -7.35 20.04
CA PRO A 195 1.35 -8.02 21.04
C PRO A 195 -0.11 -7.53 20.98
N PRO A 196 -1.12 -8.40 21.23
CA PRO A 196 -2.54 -8.06 21.09
C PRO A 196 -3.05 -6.83 21.86
N ALA A 197 -2.36 -6.42 22.92
CA ALA A 197 -2.73 -5.26 23.76
C ALA A 197 -1.75 -4.07 23.59
N SER A 198 -0.98 -4.04 22.50
CA SER A 198 0.00 -3.00 22.27
C SER A 198 -0.66 -1.65 21.97
N PRO A 199 -0.24 -0.55 22.62
CA PRO A 199 -0.73 0.79 22.29
C PRO A 199 -0.31 1.24 20.88
N LEU A 200 0.63 0.53 20.23
CA LEU A 200 1.09 0.83 18.88
C LEU A 200 0.13 0.33 17.79
N HIS A 201 -0.80 -0.59 18.11
CA HIS A 201 -1.76 -1.15 17.15
C HIS A 201 -2.47 -0.05 16.35
N ARG A 202 -3.08 0.90 17.06
CA ARG A 202 -3.85 1.99 16.47
C ARG A 202 -3.00 2.85 15.53
N ALA A 203 -1.85 3.32 16.02
CA ALA A 203 -0.96 4.17 15.22
C ALA A 203 -0.45 3.45 13.96
N ASN A 204 -0.20 2.13 14.04
CA ASN A 204 0.20 1.34 12.89
C ASN A 204 -0.92 1.20 11.85
N TRP A 205 -2.16 0.95 12.29
CA TRP A 205 -3.32 0.87 11.39
C TRP A 205 -3.66 2.22 10.75
N GLU A 206 -3.53 3.33 11.49
CA GLU A 206 -3.67 4.68 10.95
C GLU A 206 -2.63 4.94 9.84
N LEU A 207 -1.35 4.66 10.11
CA LEU A 207 -0.30 4.83 9.11
C LEU A 207 -0.50 3.93 7.89
N LEU A 208 -0.94 2.68 8.09
CA LEU A 208 -1.24 1.75 7.00
C LEU A 208 -2.40 2.26 6.14
N ALA A 209 -3.45 2.80 6.76
CA ALA A 209 -4.57 3.39 6.05
C ALA A 209 -4.15 4.59 5.20
N ASP A 210 -3.33 5.48 5.76
CA ASP A 210 -2.83 6.65 5.05
C ASP A 210 -1.91 6.25 3.90
N ALA A 211 -1.06 5.23 4.10
CA ALA A 211 -0.25 4.69 3.02
C ALA A 211 -1.10 4.10 1.88
N TYR A 212 -2.18 3.37 2.19
CA TYR A 212 -3.11 2.88 1.17
C TYR A 212 -3.88 4.00 0.47
N GLN A 213 -4.26 5.04 1.20
CA GLN A 213 -4.92 6.22 0.64
C GLN A 213 -4.04 6.89 -0.42
N ASN A 214 -2.76 7.10 -0.11
CA ASN A 214 -1.80 7.69 -1.05
C ASN A 214 -1.49 6.80 -2.25
N LEU A 215 -1.73 5.49 -2.15
CA LEU A 215 -1.63 4.54 -3.27
C LEU A 215 -2.93 4.46 -4.10
N GLY A 216 -3.99 5.20 -3.73
CA GLY A 216 -5.31 5.12 -4.39
C GLY A 216 -6.12 3.87 -4.03
N GLN A 217 -5.70 3.08 -3.04
CA GLN A 217 -6.39 1.86 -2.58
C GLN A 217 -7.41 2.20 -1.49
N THR A 218 -8.43 2.99 -1.84
CA THR A 218 -9.40 3.57 -0.89
C THR A 218 -10.16 2.52 -0.07
N ASP A 219 -10.47 1.35 -0.65
CA ASP A 219 -11.18 0.28 0.08
C ASP A 219 -10.33 -0.29 1.23
N LYS A 220 -9.05 -0.58 0.94
CA LYS A 220 -8.11 -1.05 1.97
C LYS A 220 -7.80 0.03 3.01
N ALA A 221 -7.76 1.29 2.59
CA ALA A 221 -7.60 2.41 3.51
C ALA A 221 -8.78 2.49 4.51
N ARG A 222 -10.01 2.26 4.03
CA ARG A 222 -11.20 2.19 4.89
C ARG A 222 -11.12 1.03 5.89
N GLU A 223 -10.80 -0.18 5.41
CA GLU A 223 -10.65 -1.36 6.26
C GLU A 223 -9.61 -1.16 7.37
N ALA A 224 -8.47 -0.55 7.03
CA ALA A 224 -7.42 -0.24 8.00
C ALA A 224 -7.88 0.80 9.05
N ARG A 225 -8.65 1.83 8.66
CA ARG A 225 -9.23 2.80 9.60
C ARG A 225 -10.26 2.16 10.53
N ASP A 226 -11.08 1.26 10.01
CA ASP A 226 -12.05 0.51 10.82
C ASP A 226 -11.34 -0.34 11.89
N GLN A 227 -10.20 -0.95 11.54
CA GLN A 227 -9.36 -1.67 12.48
C GLN A 227 -8.74 -0.76 13.55
N ALA A 228 -8.22 0.40 13.16
CA ALA A 228 -7.74 1.40 14.12
C ALA A 228 -8.84 1.83 15.12
N ALA A 229 -10.08 2.01 14.65
CA ALA A 229 -11.22 2.37 15.48
C ALA A 229 -11.64 1.26 16.44
N ARG A 230 -11.59 -0.01 16.00
CA ARG A 230 -11.87 -1.18 16.86
C ARG A 230 -10.85 -1.31 17.97
N ASP A 231 -9.56 -1.14 17.67
CA ASP A 231 -8.49 -1.19 18.66
C ASP A 231 -8.68 -0.11 19.72
N ASN A 232 -9.04 1.12 19.34
CA ASN A 232 -9.38 2.18 20.29
C ASN A 232 -10.52 1.78 21.24
N ASN A 233 -11.61 1.23 20.69
CA ASN A 233 -12.76 0.80 21.49
C ASN A 233 -12.39 -0.35 22.44
N SER A 234 -11.54 -1.29 22.00
CA SER A 234 -11.05 -2.39 22.84
C SER A 234 -10.24 -1.90 24.05
N VAL A 235 -9.35 -0.92 23.84
CA VAL A 235 -8.53 -0.31 24.88
C VAL A 235 -9.40 0.47 25.87
N VAL A 236 -10.33 1.28 25.36
CA VAL A 236 -11.28 2.06 26.18
C VAL A 236 -12.17 1.13 27.01
N ARG A 237 -12.69 0.04 26.44
CA ARG A 237 -13.49 -0.96 27.16
C ARG A 237 -12.70 -1.61 28.29
N LYS A 238 -11.43 -1.98 28.05
CA LYS A 238 -10.55 -2.56 29.07
C LYS A 238 -10.23 -1.57 30.18
N ALA A 239 -10.01 -0.30 29.85
CA ALA A 239 -9.78 0.75 30.84
C ALA A 239 -11.02 1.06 31.70
N ARG A 240 -12.23 0.85 31.16
CA ARG A 240 -13.50 1.10 31.87
C ARG A 240 -13.94 -0.07 32.76
N GLN A 241 -13.34 -1.25 32.65
CA GLN A 241 -13.66 -2.36 33.56
C GLN A 241 -13.03 -2.07 34.94
N PRO A 242 -13.83 -1.81 36.00
CA PRO A 242 -13.27 -1.68 37.34
C PRO A 242 -12.65 -3.02 37.71
N SER A 243 -11.40 -3.00 38.19
CA SER A 243 -10.71 -4.21 38.66
C SER A 243 -11.59 -4.89 39.71
N ALA A 244 -12.13 -6.06 39.35
CA ALA A 244 -13.05 -6.83 40.19
C ALA A 244 -12.40 -7.43 41.46
N SER A 245 -11.25 -6.91 41.89
CA SER A 245 -10.53 -7.34 43.09
C SER A 245 -10.89 -6.57 44.37
N CYS A 246 -11.77 -5.57 44.31
CA CYS A 246 -12.14 -4.78 45.50
C CYS A 246 -13.58 -5.02 46.00
N ARG A 247 -14.13 -6.22 45.86
CA ARG A 247 -15.50 -6.52 46.33
C ARG A 247 -15.61 -7.82 47.14
N ARG A 248 -15.05 -7.80 48.35
CA ARG A 248 -15.67 -8.24 49.62
C ARG A 248 -14.59 -8.49 50.69
N LEU A 249 -14.50 -7.57 51.65
CA LEU A 249 -14.25 -7.85 53.06
C LEU A 249 -15.40 -7.22 53.84
#